data_AF-A0AB39HM58-F1
#
_entry.id   AF-A0AB39HM58-F1
#
_cell.length_a   1.000
_cell.length_b   1.000
_cell.length_c   1.000
_cell.angle_alpha   90.00
_cell.angle_beta   90.00
_cell.angle_gamma   90.00
#
_symmetry.space_group_name_H-M   'P 1'
#
loop_
_entity.id
_entity.type
_entity.pdbx_description
1 polymer ?
#
loop_
_entity_poly.entity_id
_entity_poly.type
_entity_poly.pdbx_seq_one_letter_code
_entity_poly.pdbx_strand_id
1 'polypeptide(L)' 'MKDDGIEFFKKLRDLSGEIVNAYENDDEEALESAIGKFVILMITADAIK' A
#
# COMPACT_ATOMS: atom_id res chain seq x y z
N MET A 1 -0.58 16.59 12.12
CA MET A 1 0.74 16.56 11.42
C MET A 1 1.60 15.36 11.79
N LYS A 2 2.01 15.13 13.05
CA LYS A 2 2.81 13.93 13.40
C LYS A 2 2.01 12.62 13.27
N ASP A 3 0.73 12.64 13.64
CA ASP A 3 -0.11 11.44 13.65
C ASP A 3 -0.52 11.01 12.22
N ASP A 4 -0.76 11.96 11.32
CA ASP A 4 -1.13 11.70 9.92
C ASP A 4 0.00 11.00 9.15
N GLY A 5 1.25 11.39 9.39
CA GLY A 5 2.42 10.75 8.79
C GLY A 5 2.62 9.31 9.29
N ILE A 6 2.42 9.07 10.59
CA ILE A 6 2.50 7.71 11.16
C ILE A 6 1.40 6.82 10.58
N GLU A 7 0.17 7.31 10.46
CA GLU A 7 -0.93 6.56 9.86
C GLU A 7 -0.66 6.23 8.38
N PHE A 8 -0.13 7.20 7.62
CA PHE A 8 0.28 6.97 6.23
C PHE A 8 1.30 5.83 6.12
N PHE A 9 2.38 5.86 6.91
CA PHE A 9 3.41 4.83 6.84
C PHE A 9 2.92 3.46 7.35
N LYS A 10 1.96 3.40 8.27
CA LYS A 10 1.29 2.14 8.63
C LYS A 10 0.54 1.55 7.45
N LYS A 11 -0.28 2.35 6.76
CA LYS A 11 -1.01 1.92 5.56
C LYS A 11 -0.04 1.45 4.46
N LEU A 12 1.07 2.17 4.27
CA LEU A 12 2.10 1.79 3.30
C LEU A 12 2.70 0.43 3.63
N ARG A 13 3.12 0.21 4.89
CA ARG A 13 3.66 -1.07 5.36
C ARG A 13 2.66 -2.20 5.15
N ASP A 14 1.40 -1.99 5.52
CA ASP A 14 0.37 -3.02 5.46
C ASP A 14 0.10 -3.44 3.99
N LEU A 15 0.02 -2.47 3.07
CA LEU A 15 -0.11 -2.75 1.63
C LEU A 15 1.14 -3.43 1.04
N SER A 16 2.35 -3.05 1.45
CA SER A 16 3.55 -3.79 1.05
C SER A 16 3.53 -5.23 1.55
N GLY A 17 2.98 -5.48 2.74
CA GLY A 17 2.76 -6.82 3.27
C GLY A 17 1.75 -7.63 2.45
N GLU A 18 0.64 -7.01 2.02
CA GLU A 18 -0.34 -7.64 1.11
C GLU A 18 0.32 -8.07 -0.22
N ILE A 19 1.17 -7.23 -0.80
CA ILE A 19 1.90 -7.53 -2.05
C ILE A 19 2.83 -8.73 -1.87
N VAL A 20 3.64 -8.73 -0.80
CA VAL A 20 4.56 -9.84 -0.52
C VAL A 20 3.78 -11.14 -0.31
N ASN A 21 2.70 -11.10 0.47
CA ASN A 21 1.87 -12.27 0.70
C ASN A 21 1.23 -12.80 -0.60
N ALA A 22 0.79 -11.92 -1.50
CA ALA A 22 0.27 -12.34 -2.80
C ALA A 22 1.33 -13.04 -3.66
N TYR A 23 2.57 -12.51 -3.69
CA TYR A 23 3.68 -13.16 -4.36
C TYR A 23 4.04 -14.53 -3.75
N GLU A 24 4.06 -14.64 -2.43
CA GLU A 24 4.39 -15.89 -1.73
C GLU A 24 3.36 -17.00 -1.98
N ASN A 25 2.15 -16.65 -2.39
CA ASN A 25 1.04 -17.59 -2.61
C ASN A 25 0.63 -17.72 -4.09
N ASP A 26 1.38 -17.12 -5.03
CA ASP A 26 1.05 -17.07 -6.46
C ASP A 26 -0.40 -16.61 -6.75
N ASP A 27 -0.94 -15.70 -5.92
CA ASP A 27 -2.30 -15.18 -6.03
C ASP A 27 -2.32 -13.90 -6.86
N GLU A 28 -2.51 -14.05 -8.18
CA GLU A 28 -2.47 -12.96 -9.16
C GLU A 28 -3.58 -11.92 -8.93
N GLU A 29 -4.77 -12.34 -8.49
CA GLU A 29 -5.89 -11.43 -8.21
C GLU A 29 -5.60 -10.57 -6.96
N ALA A 30 -5.10 -11.20 -5.89
CA ALA A 30 -4.67 -10.47 -4.70
C ALA A 30 -3.51 -9.53 -5.01
N LEU A 31 -2.58 -9.94 -5.87
CA LEU A 31 -1.44 -9.13 -6.27
C LEU A 31 -1.87 -7.87 -7.02
N GLU A 32 -2.73 -8.00 -8.04
CA GLU A 32 -3.25 -6.86 -8.79
C GLU A 32 -3.99 -5.86 -7.88
N SER A 33 -4.82 -6.39 -6.97
CA SER A 33 -5.55 -5.58 -5.99
C SER A 33 -4.61 -4.82 -5.05
N ALA A 34 -3.61 -5.49 -4.48
CA ALA A 34 -2.67 -4.89 -3.54
C ALA A 34 -1.79 -3.82 -4.21
N ILE A 35 -1.31 -4.07 -5.43
CA ILE A 35 -0.56 -3.09 -6.21
C ILE A 35 -1.43 -1.87 -6.53
N GLY A 36 -2.69 -2.06 -6.94
CA GLY A 36 -3.62 -0.97 -7.23
C GLY A 36 -3.82 -0.04 -6.02
N LYS A 37 -4.08 -0.62 -4.85
CA LYS A 37 -4.20 0.15 -3.59
C LYS A 37 -2.90 0.89 -3.24
N PHE A 38 -1.75 0.24 -3.43
CA PHE A 38 -0.44 0.84 -3.17
C PHE A 38 -0.21 2.08 -4.04
N VAL A 39 -0.48 1.98 -5.35
CA VAL A 39 -0.36 3.11 -6.29
C VAL A 39 -1.28 4.26 -5.90
N ILE A 40 -2.54 3.98 -5.56
CA ILE A 40 -3.50 5.01 -5.11
C ILE A 40 -2.97 5.72 -3.85
N LEU A 41 -2.45 4.98 -2.87
CA LEU A 41 -1.87 5.56 -1.66
C LEU A 41 -0.69 6.49 -2.00
N MET A 42 0.19 6.08 -2.92
CA MET A 42 1.35 6.88 -3.33
C MET A 42 0.96 8.15 -4.10
N ILE A 43 -0.04 8.08 -4.98
CA ILE A 43 -0.58 9.26 -5.67
C ILE A 43 -1.20 10.23 -4.66
N THR A 44 -1.95 9.71 -3.70
CA THR A 44 -2.56 10.52 -2.63
C THR A 44 -1.48 11.21 -1.79
N ALA A 45 -0.37 10.52 -1.52
CA ALA A 45 0.77 11.09 -0.79
C ALA A 45 1.41 12.27 -1.55
N ASP A 46 1.53 12.16 -2.87
CA ASP A 46 2.08 13.24 -3.70
C ASP A 46 1.14 14.44 -3.77
N ALA A 47 -0.17 14.20 -3.83
CA ALA A 47 -1.20 15.26 -3.80
C ALA A 47 -1.31 16.01 -2.45
N ILE A 48 -0.72 15.46 -1.37
CA ILE A 48 -0.66 16.09 -0.04
C ILE A 48 0.54 17.05 0.10
N LYS A 49 1.50 17.05 -0.85
CA LYS A 49 2.60 18.04 -0.88
C LYS A 49 2.08 19.45 -1.16
#